data_AF-A0A7K8II52-F1
#
_entry.id   AF-A0A7K8II52-F1
#
_cell.length_a   1.000
_cell.length_b   1.000
_cell.length_c   1.000
_cell.angle_alpha   90.00
_cell.angle_beta   90.00
_cell.angle_gamma   90.00
#
_symmetry.space_group_name_H-M   'P 1'
#
loop_
_entity.id
_entity.type
_entity.pdbx_description
1 polymer ?
#
loop_
_entity_poly.entity_id
_entity_poly.type
_entity_poly.pdbx_seq_one_letter_code
_entity_poly.pdbx_strand_id
1 'polypeptide(L)'
;SSMEVVLHYRPHQRDLIKLQKFAEAAVKEFPIRRLPRFAPWFPSDLHRLPLKPKKQAPVISCEEVEELKQLSTPSEYVTGSPDYDCTKNLLEFHSSMKHGPTLIQAQAVHRPINLDYQGEPPPSGKQKLRRSWSVSLPNVKLNEKIHPLSQELQNNLERLKLHAFCRAKWTIEQSICKNQSLEDIWIKLNRLIKQNELPSCNATIQRSVGQIWIFCDILYCEHVRNILREKLSLTDKMNLLVHNYGIIFSL
;
A
#
# COMPACT_ATOMS: atom_id res chain seq x y z
N SER A 1 -45.77 -6.98 -38.71
CA SER A 1 -46.58 -7.21 -37.48
C SER A 1 -46.21 -6.12 -36.50
N SER A 2 -47.17 -5.32 -36.02
CA SER A 2 -46.92 -4.26 -35.02
C SER A 2 -46.95 -4.90 -33.63
N MET A 3 -45.93 -4.64 -32.80
CA MET A 3 -45.87 -5.14 -31.42
C MET A 3 -46.50 -4.11 -30.49
N GLU A 4 -47.46 -4.54 -29.67
CA GLU A 4 -48.07 -3.71 -28.64
C GLU A 4 -47.15 -3.64 -27.41
N VAL A 5 -46.98 -2.45 -26.83
CA VAL A 5 -46.10 -2.20 -25.67
C VAL A 5 -46.91 -1.59 -24.53
N VAL A 6 -46.89 -2.23 -23.35
CA VAL A 6 -47.55 -1.74 -22.13
C VAL A 6 -46.50 -1.15 -21.19
N LEU A 7 -46.61 0.16 -20.91
CA LEU A 7 -45.66 0.89 -20.08
C LEU A 7 -46.13 0.98 -18.62
N HIS A 8 -45.48 0.22 -17.73
CA HIS A 8 -45.72 0.31 -16.28
C HIS A 8 -44.82 1.39 -15.65
N TYR A 9 -45.40 2.26 -14.83
CA TYR A 9 -44.68 3.37 -14.19
C TYR A 9 -45.13 3.60 -12.75
N ARG A 10 -44.31 4.31 -11.98
CA ARG A 10 -44.60 4.58 -10.56
C ARG A 10 -45.66 5.69 -10.40
N PRO A 11 -46.55 5.62 -9.39
CA PRO A 11 -47.64 6.60 -9.22
C PRO A 11 -47.19 8.06 -9.06
N HIS A 12 -45.97 8.29 -8.57
CA HIS A 12 -45.43 9.62 -8.30
C HIS A 12 -44.83 10.31 -9.54
N GLN A 13 -44.83 9.65 -10.69
CA GLN A 13 -44.23 10.15 -11.92
C GLN A 13 -45.23 11.02 -12.68
N ARG A 14 -44.94 12.33 -12.78
CA ARG A 14 -45.92 13.33 -13.24
C ARG A 14 -45.89 13.62 -14.75
N ASP A 15 -44.80 13.28 -15.43
CA ASP A 15 -44.60 13.62 -16.84
C ASP A 15 -44.64 12.37 -17.73
N LEU A 16 -45.86 12.03 -18.15
CA LEU A 16 -46.13 10.86 -18.99
C LEU A 16 -45.59 11.02 -20.41
N ILE A 17 -45.58 12.25 -20.95
CA ILE A 17 -45.09 12.54 -22.30
C ILE A 17 -43.59 12.31 -22.38
N LYS A 18 -42.85 12.80 -21.38
CA LYS A 18 -41.41 12.56 -21.28
C LYS A 18 -41.09 11.09 -21.07
N LEU A 19 -41.89 10.40 -20.26
CA LEU A 19 -41.73 8.96 -20.02
C LEU A 19 -41.97 8.14 -21.30
N GLN A 20 -43.00 8.47 -22.08
CA GLN A 20 -43.27 7.85 -23.37
C GLN A 20 -42.08 8.02 -24.33
N LYS A 21 -41.56 9.24 -24.47
CA LYS A 21 -40.37 9.51 -25.31
C LYS A 21 -39.15 8.69 -24.90
N PHE A 22 -38.94 8.50 -23.60
CA PHE A 22 -37.85 7.64 -23.10
C PHE A 22 -38.09 6.17 -23.41
N ALA A 23 -39.32 5.68 -23.22
CA ALA A 23 -39.68 4.29 -23.54
C ALA A 23 -39.50 4.00 -25.04
N GLU A 24 -39.95 4.91 -25.90
CA GLU A 24 -39.74 4.83 -27.36
C GLU A 24 -38.24 4.76 -27.70
N ALA A 25 -37.41 5.59 -27.06
CA ALA A 25 -35.98 5.57 -27.27
C ALA A 25 -35.31 4.29 -26.74
N ALA A 26 -35.81 3.71 -25.65
CA ALA A 26 -35.26 2.51 -25.02
C ALA A 26 -35.60 1.22 -25.79
N VAL A 27 -36.78 1.17 -26.42
CA VAL A 27 -37.21 0.03 -27.25
C VAL A 27 -36.63 0.11 -28.67
N LYS A 28 -36.13 1.28 -29.08
CA LYS A 28 -35.49 1.45 -30.38
C LYS A 28 -34.29 0.52 -30.52
N GLU A 29 -34.23 -0.19 -31.65
CA GLU A 29 -33.06 -1.01 -31.97
C GLU A 29 -31.80 -0.16 -32.00
N PHE A 30 -30.74 -0.69 -31.41
CA PHE A 30 -29.42 -0.09 -31.38
C PHE A 30 -28.38 -1.12 -31.82
N PRO A 31 -27.24 -0.67 -32.37
CA PRO A 31 -26.21 -1.59 -32.84
C PRO A 31 -25.69 -2.45 -31.68
N ILE A 32 -25.91 -3.76 -31.79
CA ILE A 32 -25.44 -4.72 -30.81
C ILE A 32 -23.95 -4.97 -31.06
N ARG A 33 -23.12 -4.65 -30.06
CA ARG A 33 -21.71 -4.99 -30.11
C ARG A 33 -21.56 -6.51 -30.15
N ARG A 34 -20.81 -7.03 -31.11
CA ARG A 34 -20.41 -8.44 -31.11
C ARG A 34 -19.56 -8.70 -29.87
N LEU A 35 -20.05 -9.56 -28.97
CA LEU A 35 -19.31 -9.92 -27.77
C LEU A 35 -18.03 -10.68 -28.18
N PRO A 36 -16.85 -10.21 -27.78
CA PRO A 36 -15.62 -10.94 -28.05
C PRO A 36 -15.68 -12.28 -27.30
N ARG A 37 -15.26 -13.35 -27.98
CA ARG A 37 -15.04 -14.61 -27.28
C ARG A 37 -13.84 -14.45 -26.36
N PHE A 38 -13.95 -15.01 -25.16
CA PHE A 38 -12.81 -15.06 -24.26
C PHE A 38 -11.65 -15.81 -24.94
N ALA A 39 -10.48 -15.18 -24.92
CA ALA A 39 -9.24 -15.78 -25.37
C ALA A 39 -8.16 -15.43 -24.34
N PRO A 40 -7.37 -16.40 -23.84
CA PRO A 40 -6.26 -16.08 -22.96
C PRO A 40 -5.25 -15.23 -23.71
N TRP A 41 -4.79 -14.14 -23.11
CA TRP A 41 -3.75 -13.29 -23.69
C TRP A 41 -2.42 -14.02 -23.87
N PHE A 42 -2.19 -15.06 -23.08
CA PHE A 42 -1.02 -15.93 -23.16
C PHE A 42 -1.50 -17.39 -23.30
N PRO A 43 -1.35 -18.01 -24.49
CA PRO A 43 -1.72 -19.41 -24.66
C PRO A 43 -0.82 -20.30 -23.79
N SER A 44 -1.33 -21.47 -23.43
CA SER A 44 -0.55 -22.46 -22.69
C SER A 44 0.61 -22.93 -23.57
N ASP A 45 1.80 -22.43 -23.28
CA ASP A 45 3.03 -22.76 -23.99
C ASP A 45 3.80 -23.79 -23.17
N LEU A 46 3.78 -25.05 -23.61
CA LEU A 46 4.49 -26.16 -22.96
C LEU A 46 6.02 -25.97 -22.96
N HIS A 47 6.54 -25.05 -23.77
CA HIS A 47 7.96 -24.72 -23.84
C HIS A 47 8.36 -23.58 -22.90
N ARG A 48 7.39 -22.86 -22.29
CA ARG A 48 7.64 -21.80 -21.29
C ARG A 48 7.34 -22.30 -19.88
N LEU A 49 8.35 -22.85 -19.23
CA LEU A 49 8.25 -23.26 -17.84
C LEU A 49 8.21 -22.03 -16.91
N PRO A 50 7.19 -21.89 -16.05
CA PRO A 50 7.14 -20.79 -15.10
C PRO A 50 8.29 -20.92 -14.09
N LEU A 51 8.90 -19.79 -13.74
CA LEU A 51 9.93 -19.74 -12.71
C LEU A 51 9.30 -20.00 -11.34
N LYS A 52 9.53 -21.17 -10.77
CA LYS A 52 9.05 -21.53 -9.43
C LYS A 52 10.13 -21.25 -8.38
N PRO A 53 9.80 -20.60 -7.25
CA PRO A 53 10.74 -20.46 -6.15
C PRO A 53 11.16 -21.84 -5.61
N LYS A 54 12.44 -21.99 -5.28
CA LYS A 54 12.99 -23.26 -4.73
C LYS A 54 12.39 -23.62 -3.38
N LYS A 55 12.01 -22.63 -2.58
CA LYS A 55 11.43 -22.82 -1.25
C LYS A 55 9.91 -22.89 -1.34
N GLN A 56 9.33 -23.87 -0.66
CA GLN A 56 7.89 -23.94 -0.46
C GLN A 56 7.45 -22.90 0.57
N ALA A 57 6.19 -22.50 0.50
CA ALA A 57 5.60 -21.70 1.56
C ALA A 57 5.65 -22.49 2.89
N PRO A 58 5.84 -21.82 4.03
CA PRO A 58 5.72 -22.49 5.33
C PRO A 58 4.30 -23.07 5.44
N VAL A 59 4.23 -24.37 5.71
CA VAL A 59 2.99 -25.07 6.01
C VAL A 59 2.98 -25.26 7.52
N ILE A 60 1.99 -24.69 8.19
CA ILE A 60 1.80 -24.88 9.64
C ILE A 60 0.91 -26.12 9.80
N SER A 61 1.37 -27.09 10.60
CA SER A 61 0.56 -28.28 10.90
C SER A 61 -0.57 -27.96 11.88
N CYS A 62 -1.59 -28.80 11.93
CA CYS A 62 -2.69 -28.61 12.89
C CYS A 62 -2.20 -28.68 14.33
N GLU A 63 -1.20 -29.54 14.60
CA GLU A 63 -0.57 -29.69 15.91
C GLU A 63 0.18 -28.41 16.31
N GLU A 64 0.94 -27.80 15.38
CA GLU A 64 1.63 -26.53 15.61
C GLU A 64 0.66 -25.37 15.90
N VAL A 65 -0.53 -25.36 15.27
CA VAL A 65 -1.58 -24.39 15.57
C VAL A 65 -2.12 -24.58 16.99
N GLU A 66 -2.30 -25.81 17.45
CA GLU A 66 -2.79 -26.11 18.79
C GLU A 66 -1.73 -25.81 19.87
N GLU A 67 -0.44 -26.05 19.60
CA GLU A 67 0.66 -25.65 20.49
C GLU A 67 0.76 -24.12 20.63
N LEU A 68 0.57 -23.37 19.54
CA LEU A 68 0.55 -21.90 19.58
C LEU A 68 -0.65 -21.36 20.37
N LYS A 69 -1.80 -22.03 20.33
CA LYS A 69 -2.96 -21.69 21.17
C LYS A 69 -2.68 -21.92 22.65
N GLN A 70 -1.95 -22.99 23.01
CA GLN A 70 -1.61 -23.30 24.40
C GLN A 70 -0.57 -22.33 24.99
N LEU A 71 0.34 -21.80 24.16
CA LEU A 71 1.32 -20.78 24.55
C LEU A 71 0.72 -19.37 24.69
N SER A 72 -0.53 -19.18 24.26
CA SER A 72 -1.26 -17.93 24.41
C SER A 72 -1.93 -17.89 25.78
N THR A 73 -1.17 -17.60 26.83
CA THR A 73 -1.73 -17.26 28.14
C THR A 73 -2.65 -16.04 27.98
N PRO A 74 -3.88 -16.03 28.51
CA PRO A 74 -4.70 -14.83 28.49
C PRO A 74 -4.08 -13.81 29.45
N SER A 75 -3.23 -12.94 28.91
CA SER A 75 -2.88 -11.71 29.59
C SER A 75 -4.10 -10.81 29.49
N GLU A 76 -4.79 -10.62 30.62
CA GLU A 76 -5.78 -9.58 30.80
C GLU A 76 -5.10 -8.22 30.63
N TYR A 77 -5.05 -7.73 29.39
CA TYR A 77 -4.98 -6.30 29.15
C TYR A 77 -6.33 -5.84 28.64
N VAL A 78 -7.07 -5.21 29.55
CA VAL A 78 -8.19 -4.33 29.22
C VAL A 78 -7.64 -3.20 28.37
N THR A 79 -7.82 -3.29 27.05
CA THR A 79 -7.85 -2.11 26.17
C THR A 79 -8.83 -2.44 25.07
N GLY A 80 -10.04 -1.90 25.20
CA GLY A 80 -11.04 -1.93 24.14
C GLY A 80 -10.50 -1.21 22.92
N SER A 81 -10.05 -1.97 21.93
CA SER A 81 -9.98 -1.49 20.55
C SER A 81 -11.40 -1.51 20.02
N PRO A 82 -11.99 -0.40 19.53
CA PRO A 82 -13.22 -0.52 18.77
C PRO A 82 -12.91 -1.34 17.53
N ASP A 83 -13.57 -2.49 17.39
CA ASP A 83 -13.53 -3.31 16.19
C ASP A 83 -13.86 -2.41 15.00
N TYR A 84 -12.85 -2.15 14.16
CA TYR A 84 -13.05 -1.41 12.92
C TYR A 84 -13.67 -2.35 11.90
N ASP A 85 -15.00 -2.44 11.93
CA ASP A 85 -15.76 -3.13 10.90
C ASP A 85 -15.97 -2.19 9.70
N CYS A 86 -15.11 -2.35 8.69
CA CYS A 86 -15.18 -1.62 7.43
C CYS A 86 -16.42 -1.94 6.58
N THR A 87 -17.24 -2.93 6.96
CA THR A 87 -18.46 -3.32 6.26
C THR A 87 -19.73 -2.67 6.83
N LYS A 88 -19.63 -1.98 7.97
CA LYS A 88 -20.78 -1.46 8.75
C LYS A 88 -21.73 -0.51 7.98
N ASN A 89 -21.28 0.08 6.88
CA ASN A 89 -22.08 1.00 6.04
C ASN A 89 -22.30 0.51 4.60
N LEU A 90 -21.89 -0.72 4.27
CA LEU A 90 -22.06 -1.29 2.93
C LEU A 90 -23.26 -2.24 2.93
N LEU A 91 -24.45 -1.68 2.68
CA LEU A 91 -25.74 -2.39 2.63
C LEU A 91 -25.78 -3.56 1.62
N GLU A 92 -24.78 -3.65 0.73
CA GLU A 92 -24.66 -4.65 -0.33
C GLU A 92 -24.16 -6.03 0.16
N PHE A 93 -23.66 -6.14 1.40
CA PHE A 93 -22.99 -7.34 1.92
C PHE A 93 -23.72 -8.02 3.08
N HIS A 94 -25.02 -7.79 3.27
CA HIS A 94 -25.80 -8.54 4.26
C HIS A 94 -26.12 -9.95 3.74
N SER A 95 -25.18 -10.88 3.86
CA SER A 95 -25.48 -12.30 3.70
C SER A 95 -26.24 -12.79 4.93
N SER A 96 -27.53 -13.12 4.77
CA SER A 96 -28.31 -13.83 5.80
C SER A 96 -27.83 -15.28 5.90
N MET A 97 -26.67 -15.51 6.51
CA MET A 97 -26.22 -16.83 6.90
C MET A 97 -25.71 -16.74 8.33
N LYS A 98 -26.38 -17.46 9.23
CA LYS A 98 -25.92 -17.64 10.61
C LYS A 98 -24.64 -18.46 10.58
N HIS A 99 -23.49 -17.79 10.61
CA HIS A 99 -22.22 -18.44 10.90
C HIS A 99 -21.99 -18.43 12.42
N GLY A 100 -21.73 -19.63 12.97
CA GLY A 100 -21.29 -19.80 14.35
C GLY A 100 -19.95 -19.07 14.60
N PRO A 101 -19.59 -18.86 15.88
CA PRO A 101 -18.47 -18.00 16.23
C PRO A 101 -17.15 -18.65 15.81
N THR A 102 -16.61 -18.22 14.67
CA THR A 102 -15.21 -18.50 14.32
C THR A 102 -14.43 -17.23 14.65
N LEU A 103 -13.92 -17.21 15.88
CA LEU A 103 -12.99 -16.20 16.36
C LEU A 103 -11.65 -16.40 15.63
N ILE A 104 -11.45 -15.73 14.49
CA ILE A 104 -10.10 -15.53 13.95
C ILE A 104 -9.55 -14.26 14.59
N GLN A 105 -9.00 -14.41 15.80
CA GLN A 105 -8.18 -13.38 16.41
C GLN A 105 -6.79 -13.47 15.75
N ALA A 106 -6.47 -12.53 14.88
CA ALA A 106 -5.10 -12.36 14.40
C ALA A 106 -4.26 -11.81 15.56
N GLN A 107 -3.71 -12.70 16.38
CA GLN A 107 -2.77 -12.32 17.42
C GLN A 107 -1.42 -12.02 16.76
N ALA A 108 -1.07 -10.73 16.70
CA ALA A 108 0.31 -10.33 16.47
C ALA A 108 1.14 -10.82 17.66
N VAL A 109 1.89 -11.91 17.47
CA VAL A 109 2.87 -12.37 18.45
C VAL A 109 3.97 -11.30 18.54
N HIS A 110 3.84 -10.40 19.50
CA HIS A 110 4.95 -9.60 19.99
C HIS A 110 5.91 -10.54 20.71
N ARG A 111 6.85 -11.12 19.98
CA ARG A 111 8.04 -11.72 20.59
C ARG A 111 8.99 -10.57 20.95
N PRO A 112 9.26 -10.29 22.24
CA PRO A 112 10.36 -9.41 22.60
C PRO A 112 11.66 -10.11 22.21
N ILE A 113 12.29 -9.65 21.14
CA ILE A 113 13.68 -9.99 20.86
C ILE A 113 14.51 -9.15 21.84
N ASN A 114 14.73 -9.68 23.03
CA ASN A 114 15.92 -9.35 23.80
C ASN A 114 17.10 -9.95 23.02
N LEU A 115 17.82 -9.12 22.27
CA LEU A 115 19.13 -9.50 21.75
C LEU A 115 20.16 -8.65 22.48
N ASP A 116 20.68 -9.27 23.54
CA ASP A 116 21.93 -8.92 24.17
C ASP A 116 23.03 -8.93 23.10
N TYR A 117 23.71 -7.78 22.92
CA TYR A 117 24.79 -7.65 21.95
C TYR A 117 26.09 -8.17 22.58
N GLN A 118 26.31 -9.47 22.48
CA GLN A 118 27.65 -10.06 22.58
C GLN A 118 27.75 -11.15 21.50
N GLY A 119 28.35 -10.78 20.37
CA GLY A 119 28.60 -11.68 19.25
C GLY A 119 29.69 -11.11 18.36
N GLU A 120 30.85 -11.76 18.40
CA GLU A 120 32.05 -11.48 17.61
C GLU A 120 31.79 -11.25 16.11
N PRO A 121 32.66 -10.49 15.41
CA PRO A 121 32.47 -10.20 13.99
C PRO A 121 32.59 -11.48 13.15
N PRO A 122 31.69 -11.69 12.15
CA PRO A 122 31.74 -12.86 11.29
C PRO A 122 32.95 -12.83 10.35
N PRO A 123 33.54 -13.99 10.02
CA PRO A 123 34.72 -14.07 9.18
C PRO A 123 34.43 -13.62 7.74
N SER A 124 35.45 -13.02 7.14
CA SER A 124 35.49 -12.36 5.84
C SER A 124 35.08 -13.28 4.67
N GLY A 125 33.78 -13.42 4.44
CA GLY A 125 33.20 -13.94 3.20
C GLY A 125 32.47 -12.82 2.46
N LYS A 126 32.75 -12.63 1.17
CA LYS A 126 32.13 -11.60 0.30
C LYS A 126 30.60 -11.65 0.46
N GLN A 127 30.03 -10.73 1.23
CA GLN A 127 28.59 -10.69 1.47
C GLN A 127 27.89 -10.47 0.14
N LYS A 128 27.03 -11.41 -0.26
CA LYS A 128 26.13 -11.20 -1.39
C LYS A 128 25.29 -9.96 -1.07
N LEU A 129 25.43 -8.90 -1.88
CA LEU A 129 24.71 -7.64 -1.74
C LEU A 129 23.20 -7.90 -1.88
N ARG A 130 22.55 -8.21 -0.75
CA ARG A 130 21.12 -8.54 -0.71
C ARG A 130 20.33 -7.22 -0.64
N ARG A 131 19.33 -7.07 -1.49
CA ARG A 131 18.34 -5.98 -1.35
C ARG A 131 17.54 -6.19 -0.07
N SER A 132 17.26 -5.12 0.66
CA SER A 132 16.43 -5.12 1.86
C SER A 132 15.35 -4.03 1.77
N TRP A 133 14.17 -4.31 2.34
CA TRP A 133 12.96 -3.49 2.27
C TRP A 133 12.45 -3.16 3.68
N SER A 134 11.75 -2.03 3.81
CA SER A 134 11.08 -1.59 5.04
C SER A 134 9.82 -0.82 4.73
N VAL A 135 8.77 -0.96 5.55
CA VAL A 135 7.43 -0.40 5.29
C VAL A 135 6.81 0.13 6.59
N SER A 136 6.21 1.31 6.55
CA SER A 136 5.48 1.92 7.66
C SER A 136 4.04 1.38 7.72
N LEU A 137 3.47 1.28 8.90
CA LEU A 137 2.05 0.98 9.08
C LEU A 137 1.21 2.28 9.10
N PRO A 138 -0.09 2.21 8.73
CA PRO A 138 -0.99 3.34 8.84
C PRO A 138 -1.08 3.83 10.29
N ASN A 139 -0.84 5.12 10.53
CA ASN A 139 -0.90 5.73 11.86
C ASN A 139 -1.87 6.91 11.87
N VAL A 140 -2.97 6.77 12.61
CA VAL A 140 -4.06 7.76 12.68
C VAL A 140 -3.61 9.09 13.28
N LYS A 141 -2.54 9.10 14.11
CA LYS A 141 -2.03 10.29 14.79
C LYS A 141 -1.25 11.27 13.90
N LEU A 142 -0.89 10.88 12.68
CA LEU A 142 -0.10 11.75 11.78
C LEU A 142 -0.92 12.84 11.09
N ASN A 143 -2.25 12.72 11.08
CA ASN A 143 -3.13 13.69 10.39
C ASN A 143 -3.07 15.12 10.97
N GLU A 144 -2.63 15.29 12.21
CA GLU A 144 -2.60 16.60 12.90
C GLU A 144 -1.38 17.46 12.56
N LYS A 145 -0.33 16.92 11.94
CA LYS A 145 0.95 17.62 11.73
C LYS A 145 1.28 17.94 10.26
N ILE A 146 0.41 17.59 9.34
CA ILE A 146 0.69 17.76 7.90
C ILE A 146 0.42 19.20 7.51
N HIS A 147 1.48 19.87 7.07
CA HIS A 147 1.38 21.22 6.52
C HIS A 147 0.98 21.14 5.04
N PRO A 148 0.28 22.14 4.50
CA PRO A 148 0.02 22.19 3.06
C PRO A 148 1.35 22.20 2.28
N LEU A 149 1.34 21.57 1.10
CA LEU A 149 2.52 21.49 0.23
C LEU A 149 2.99 22.90 -0.15
N SER A 150 4.30 23.10 -0.32
CA SER A 150 4.86 24.37 -0.79
C SER A 150 4.26 24.80 -2.14
N GLN A 151 4.17 26.12 -2.35
CA GLN A 151 3.61 26.67 -3.60
C GLN A 151 4.38 26.19 -4.84
N GLU A 152 5.70 26.03 -4.73
CA GLU A 152 6.54 25.50 -5.81
C GLU A 152 6.14 24.07 -6.18
N LEU A 153 5.94 23.20 -5.19
CA LEU A 153 5.51 21.84 -5.43
C LEU A 153 4.08 21.80 -6.00
N GLN A 154 3.15 22.60 -5.46
CA GLN A 154 1.79 22.70 -5.99
C GLN A 154 1.78 23.09 -7.48
N ASN A 155 2.54 24.13 -7.85
CA ASN A 155 2.66 24.57 -9.25
C ASN A 155 3.24 23.46 -10.15
N ASN A 156 4.21 22.69 -9.66
CA ASN A 156 4.78 21.54 -10.39
C ASN A 156 3.75 20.41 -10.57
N LEU A 157 2.93 20.12 -9.57
CA LEU A 157 1.88 19.10 -9.66
C LEU A 157 0.79 19.50 -10.65
N GLU A 158 0.36 20.76 -10.65
CA GLU A 158 -0.60 21.29 -11.63
C GLU A 158 -0.06 21.19 -13.06
N ARG A 159 1.18 21.65 -13.27
CA ARG A 159 1.86 21.60 -14.58
C ARG A 159 1.99 20.18 -15.12
N LEU A 160 2.30 19.22 -14.24
CA LEU A 160 2.48 17.81 -14.60
C LEU A 160 1.17 16.99 -14.52
N LYS A 161 0.05 17.60 -14.10
CA LYS A 161 -1.23 16.94 -13.86
C LYS A 161 -1.11 15.73 -12.92
N LEU A 162 -0.30 15.86 -11.88
CA LEU A 162 -0.05 14.82 -10.88
C LEU A 162 -0.99 14.95 -9.69
N HIS A 163 -1.50 13.82 -9.21
CA HIS A 163 -2.34 13.78 -8.02
C HIS A 163 -1.49 13.69 -6.74
N ALA A 164 -1.93 14.30 -5.64
CA ALA A 164 -1.21 14.28 -4.36
C ALA A 164 -1.06 12.86 -3.77
N PHE A 165 -1.93 11.92 -4.13
CA PHE A 165 -1.83 10.51 -3.72
C PHE A 165 -0.91 9.67 -4.63
N CYS A 166 -0.27 10.26 -5.64
CA CYS A 166 0.71 9.54 -6.43
C CYS A 166 1.95 9.20 -5.59
N ARG A 167 2.55 8.04 -5.87
CA ARG A 167 3.78 7.58 -5.22
C ARG A 167 4.98 8.32 -5.80
N ALA A 168 5.78 8.93 -4.94
CA ALA A 168 7.04 9.57 -5.29
C ALA A 168 8.20 8.95 -4.50
N LYS A 169 9.43 9.19 -4.95
CA LYS A 169 10.65 8.59 -4.43
C LYS A 169 11.66 9.69 -4.05
N TRP A 170 12.03 9.75 -2.79
CA TRP A 170 13.24 10.43 -2.34
C TRP A 170 14.46 9.52 -2.52
N THR A 171 15.59 10.10 -2.93
CA THR A 171 16.85 9.37 -3.06
C THR A 171 17.88 9.94 -2.09
N ILE A 172 18.50 9.05 -1.30
CA ILE A 172 19.66 9.36 -0.45
C ILE A 172 20.87 8.70 -1.11
N GLU A 173 21.90 9.49 -1.39
CA GLU A 173 23.17 9.05 -1.94
C GLU A 173 24.29 9.20 -0.90
N GLN A 174 25.39 8.47 -1.04
CA GLN A 174 26.50 8.58 -0.09
C GLN A 174 27.05 10.01 0.05
N SER A 175 26.98 10.82 -1.02
CA SER A 175 27.40 12.23 -1.03
C SER A 175 26.66 13.08 0.02
N ILE A 176 25.36 12.83 0.21
CA ILE A 176 24.54 13.60 1.16
C ILE A 176 24.68 13.11 2.60
N CYS A 177 25.36 11.97 2.80
CA CYS A 177 25.47 11.26 4.07
C CYS A 177 26.64 11.70 4.96
N LYS A 178 27.13 12.95 4.94
CA LYS A 178 28.22 13.45 5.82
C LYS A 178 29.31 12.38 6.12
N ASN A 179 29.62 12.17 7.40
CA ASN A 179 30.58 11.20 7.92
C ASN A 179 29.93 9.84 8.23
N GLN A 180 28.69 9.60 7.79
CA GLN A 180 27.94 8.37 8.06
C GLN A 180 27.97 7.47 6.83
N SER A 181 28.06 6.16 7.04
CA SER A 181 27.87 5.22 5.94
C SER A 181 26.39 5.15 5.55
N LEU A 182 26.11 4.78 4.29
CA LEU A 182 24.74 4.45 3.88
C LEU A 182 24.11 3.36 4.74
N GLU A 183 24.88 2.43 5.30
CA GLU A 183 24.36 1.40 6.21
C GLU A 183 23.91 1.99 7.55
N ASP A 184 24.64 2.96 8.10
CA ASP A 184 24.25 3.65 9.33
C ASP A 184 22.93 4.40 9.12
N ILE A 185 22.81 5.09 7.98
CA ILE A 185 21.58 5.77 7.57
C ILE A 185 20.44 4.77 7.37
N TRP A 186 20.71 3.64 6.73
CA TRP A 186 19.72 2.58 6.52
C TRP A 186 19.20 2.00 7.84
N ILE A 187 20.08 1.75 8.82
CA ILE A 187 19.68 1.26 10.15
C ILE A 187 18.79 2.29 10.86
N LYS A 188 19.18 3.56 10.86
CA LYS A 188 18.38 4.64 11.47
C LYS A 188 17.03 4.82 10.79
N LEU A 189 17.00 4.84 9.45
CA LEU A 189 15.78 4.92 8.66
C LEU A 189 14.83 3.77 8.97
N ASN A 190 15.36 2.53 9.08
CA ASN A 190 14.54 1.38 9.44
C ASN A 190 13.87 1.53 10.81
N ARG A 191 14.55 2.14 11.78
CA ARG A 191 13.95 2.41 13.10
C ARG A 191 12.81 3.42 12.97
N LEU A 192 13.01 4.52 12.24
CA LEU A 192 11.97 5.54 12.00
C LEU A 192 10.73 4.95 11.33
N ILE A 193 10.91 4.12 10.30
CA ILE A 193 9.80 3.45 9.61
C ILE A 193 9.05 2.50 10.54
N LYS A 194 9.78 1.68 11.32
CA LYS A 194 9.19 0.74 12.29
C LYS A 194 8.47 1.44 13.44
N GLN A 195 8.92 2.64 13.81
CA GLN A 195 8.30 3.47 14.83
C GLN A 195 7.11 4.28 14.27
N ASN A 196 6.76 4.10 12.99
CA ASN A 196 5.72 4.85 12.30
C ASN A 196 5.91 6.37 12.38
N GLU A 197 7.17 6.84 12.41
CA GLU A 197 7.51 8.27 12.33
C GLU A 197 7.38 8.80 10.88
N LEU A 198 7.35 7.91 9.89
CA LEU A 198 7.28 8.25 8.47
C LEU A 198 5.96 7.74 7.86
N PRO A 199 5.00 8.62 7.48
CA PRO A 199 3.69 8.21 6.94
C PRO A 199 3.82 7.58 5.56
N SER A 200 3.11 6.48 5.33
CA SER A 200 3.00 5.82 4.02
C SER A 200 4.37 5.57 3.36
N CYS A 201 5.41 5.32 4.15
CA CYS A 201 6.79 5.19 3.67
C CYS A 201 7.19 3.73 3.45
N ASN A 202 7.78 3.48 2.29
CA ASN A 202 8.52 2.28 1.94
C ASN A 202 9.96 2.69 1.70
N ALA A 203 10.95 1.91 2.12
CA ALA A 203 12.32 2.17 1.74
C ALA A 203 13.07 0.93 1.26
N THR A 204 14.06 1.16 0.40
CA THR A 204 15.04 0.17 -0.05
C THR A 204 16.44 0.72 -0.10
N ILE A 205 17.41 -0.10 0.26
CA ILE A 205 18.81 0.17 0.01
C ILE A 205 19.28 -0.62 -1.23
N GLN A 206 19.84 0.10 -2.18
CA GLN A 206 20.46 -0.40 -3.40
C GLN A 206 21.97 -0.27 -3.25
N ARG A 207 22.57 -1.24 -2.56
CA ARG A 207 24.01 -1.24 -2.23
C ARG A 207 24.91 -1.17 -3.47
N SER A 208 24.49 -1.79 -4.57
CA SER A 208 25.24 -1.79 -5.83
C SER A 208 25.39 -0.42 -6.48
N VAL A 209 24.46 0.51 -6.21
CA VAL A 209 24.49 1.88 -6.74
C VAL A 209 24.73 2.92 -5.64
N GLY A 210 24.96 2.49 -4.39
CA GLY A 210 25.20 3.40 -3.28
C GLY A 210 24.03 4.36 -3.03
N GLN A 211 22.78 3.85 -3.08
CA GLN A 211 21.60 4.68 -2.86
C GLN A 211 20.59 4.03 -1.92
N ILE A 212 19.86 4.84 -1.17
CA ILE A 212 18.63 4.46 -0.49
C ILE A 212 17.46 5.18 -1.17
N TRP A 213 16.43 4.43 -1.51
CA TRP A 213 15.20 4.92 -2.12
C TRP A 213 14.09 4.88 -1.09
N ILE A 214 13.48 6.03 -0.82
CA ILE A 214 12.33 6.15 0.09
C ILE A 214 11.11 6.56 -0.72
N PHE A 215 10.11 5.70 -0.77
CA PHE A 215 8.85 5.89 -1.46
C PHE A 215 7.77 6.38 -0.49
N CYS A 216 7.13 7.50 -0.80
CA CYS A 216 6.01 8.07 -0.04
C CYS A 216 4.98 8.66 -1.00
N ASP A 217 3.78 8.96 -0.50
CA ASP A 217 2.79 9.68 -1.31
C ASP A 217 3.16 11.17 -1.36
N ILE A 218 2.91 11.84 -2.49
CA ILE A 218 3.25 13.26 -2.69
C ILE A 218 2.67 14.14 -1.59
N LEU A 219 1.47 13.81 -1.09
CA LEU A 219 0.80 14.49 0.03
C LEU A 219 1.70 14.64 1.26
N TYR A 220 2.58 13.67 1.50
CA TYR A 220 3.45 13.64 2.69
C TYR A 220 4.92 13.91 2.37
N CYS A 221 5.28 14.18 1.11
CA CYS A 221 6.68 14.10 0.68
C CYS A 221 7.59 15.13 1.36
N GLU A 222 7.12 16.37 1.55
CA GLU A 222 7.90 17.42 2.23
C GLU A 222 8.04 17.13 3.72
N HIS A 223 6.97 16.66 4.37
CA HIS A 223 7.00 16.24 5.76
C HIS A 223 8.00 15.10 5.99
N VAL A 224 7.94 14.06 5.14
CA VAL A 224 8.89 12.95 5.14
C VAL A 224 10.32 13.46 4.98
N ARG A 225 10.57 14.35 4.01
CA ARG A 225 11.90 14.92 3.77
C ARG A 225 12.43 15.69 4.97
N ASN A 226 11.59 16.45 5.66
CA ASN A 226 12.00 17.19 6.87
C ASN A 226 12.39 16.24 8.00
N ILE A 227 11.62 15.18 8.26
CA ILE A 227 11.97 14.16 9.24
C ILE A 227 13.29 13.47 8.86
N LEU A 228 13.46 13.10 7.59
CA LEU A 228 14.71 12.49 7.12
C LEU A 228 15.90 13.41 7.36
N ARG A 229 15.77 14.70 7.03
CA ARG A 229 16.84 15.70 7.23
C ARG A 229 17.19 15.85 8.71
N GLU A 230 16.20 16.01 9.58
CA GLU A 230 16.40 16.23 11.01
C GLU A 230 16.96 14.99 11.71
N LYS A 231 16.32 13.83 11.52
CA LYS A 231 16.63 12.59 12.26
C LYS A 231 17.85 11.86 11.72
N LEU A 232 18.17 12.02 10.43
CA LEU A 232 19.32 11.36 9.79
C LEU A 232 20.51 12.31 9.58
N SER A 233 20.34 13.59 9.91
CA SER A 233 21.38 14.63 9.82
C SER A 233 21.95 14.82 8.40
N LEU A 234 21.08 14.73 7.39
CA LEU A 234 21.43 14.92 5.97
C LEU A 234 21.69 16.40 5.69
N THR A 235 22.72 16.72 4.90
CA THR A 235 23.15 18.12 4.67
C THR A 235 22.66 18.72 3.38
N ASP A 236 22.48 17.91 2.34
CA ASP A 236 22.34 18.38 0.97
C ASP A 236 20.91 18.27 0.46
N LYS A 237 20.73 18.87 -0.72
CA LYS A 237 19.50 18.83 -1.51
C LYS A 237 19.12 17.39 -1.82
N MET A 238 17.88 17.03 -1.51
CA MET A 238 17.29 15.75 -1.90
C MET A 238 16.40 15.97 -3.12
N ASN A 239 16.32 14.95 -3.98
CA ASN A 239 15.49 14.97 -5.18
C ASN A 239 14.26 14.08 -4.99
N LEU A 240 13.08 14.62 -5.28
CA LEU A 240 11.82 13.91 -5.34
C LEU A 240 11.55 13.50 -6.78
N LEU A 241 11.43 12.18 -6.99
CA LEU A 241 11.21 11.60 -8.30
C LEU A 241 9.84 10.94 -8.39
N VAL A 242 9.14 11.14 -9.52
CA VAL A 242 7.93 10.39 -9.85
C VAL A 242 8.20 9.53 -11.08
N HIS A 243 7.77 8.27 -11.02
CA HIS A 243 7.91 7.33 -12.13
C HIS A 243 7.28 7.93 -13.40
N ASN A 244 7.97 7.83 -14.55
CA ASN A 244 7.65 8.46 -15.85
C ASN A 244 7.86 9.98 -15.95
N TYR A 245 8.05 10.72 -14.85
CA TYR A 245 8.24 12.19 -14.87
C TYR A 245 9.64 12.63 -14.48
N GLY A 246 10.42 11.75 -13.85
CA GLY A 246 11.76 12.08 -13.37
C GLY A 246 11.69 12.95 -12.12
N ILE A 247 12.67 13.85 -11.96
CA ILE A 247 12.75 14.76 -10.80
C ILE A 247 11.67 15.84 -10.98
N ILE A 248 10.74 15.91 -10.03
CA ILE A 248 9.64 16.89 -10.05
C ILE A 248 9.86 18.03 -9.05
N PHE A 249 10.71 17.80 -8.06
CA PHE A 249 10.96 18.74 -6.98
C PHE A 249 12.27 18.40 -6.26
N SER A 250 12.92 19.40 -5.69
CA SER A 250 14.19 19.21 -4.99
C SER A 250 14.28 20.18 -3.81
N LEU A 251 14.56 19.66 -2.63
CA LEU A 251 14.64 20.42 -1.38
C LEU A 251 15.97 20.23 -0.69
#